data_AF-A0A934LUR8-F1
#
_entry.id   AF-A0A934LUR8-F1
#
_cell.length_a   1.000
_cell.length_b   1.000
_cell.length_c   1.000
_cell.angle_alpha   90.00
_cell.angle_beta   90.00
_cell.angle_gamma   90.00
#
_symmetry.space_group_name_H-M   'P 1'
#
loop_
_entity.id
_entity.type
_entity.pdbx_description
1 polymer ?
#
loop_
_entity_poly.entity_id
_entity_poly.type
_entity_poly.pdbx_seq_one_letter_code
_entity_poly.pdbx_strand_id
1 'polypeptide(L)' 'MLARVLMSWVNIDPNSPLARTLYDLTEPVLRPVRNALPPTAGLDFSPMIVLVLLQLLGRILVSMFTA' A
#
# COMPACT_ATOMS: atom_id res chain seq x y z
N MET A 1 2.82 -22.23 -6.85
CA MET A 1 1.49 -21.60 -7.08
C MET A 1 1.35 -20.30 -6.28
N LEU A 2 1.30 -20.32 -4.94
CA LEU A 2 1.45 -19.09 -4.12
C LEU A 2 2.84 -18.40 -4.29
N ALA A 3 3.92 -19.18 -4.44
CA ALA A 3 5.27 -18.66 -4.67
C ALA A 3 5.44 -17.84 -5.97
N ARG A 4 4.62 -18.08 -7.00
CA ARG A 4 4.61 -17.32 -8.27
C ARG A 4 3.73 -16.07 -8.17
N VAL A 5 2.69 -16.14 -7.34
CA VAL A 5 1.78 -15.03 -7.03
C VAL A 5 2.50 -13.97 -6.18
N LEU A 6 3.39 -14.39 -5.27
CA LEU A 6 4.25 -13.51 -4.48
C LEU A 6 5.41 -12.87 -5.27
N MET A 7 5.92 -13.52 -6.32
CA MET A 7 6.89 -12.92 -7.25
C MET A 7 6.24 -11.96 -8.27
N SER A 8 4.90 -11.92 -8.34
CA SER A 8 4.10 -11.15 -9.30
C SER A 8 3.50 -9.85 -8.75
N TRP A 9 3.63 -9.63 -7.44
CA TRP A 9 3.18 -8.40 -6.78
C TRP A 9 4.19 -7.28 -6.97
N VAL A 10 4.24 -6.75 -8.20
CA VAL A 10 5.00 -5.54 -8.56
C VAL A 10 6.46 -5.84 -8.95
N ASN A 11 6.68 -6.50 -10.09
CA ASN A 11 7.96 -6.38 -10.78
C ASN A 11 7.95 -5.14 -11.68
N ILE A 12 7.91 -3.95 -11.08
CA ILE A 12 8.29 -2.70 -11.76
C ILE A 12 9.79 -2.56 -11.48
N ASP A 13 10.61 -2.38 -12.50
CA ASP A 13 12.04 -2.10 -12.28
C ASP A 13 12.15 -0.93 -11.29
N PRO A 14 12.68 -1.14 -10.08
CA PRO A 14 12.81 -0.10 -9.06
C PRO A 14 13.63 1.09 -9.56
N ASN A 15 14.44 0.87 -10.60
CA ASN A 15 15.27 1.89 -11.23
C ASN A 15 14.53 2.67 -12.32
N SER A 16 13.32 2.25 -12.70
CA SER A 16 12.51 3.02 -13.63
C SER A 16 12.10 4.36 -13.01
N PRO A 17 12.12 5.46 -13.78
CA PRO A 17 11.70 6.77 -13.28
C PRO A 17 10.27 6.76 -12.72
N LEU A 18 9.39 5.96 -13.32
CA LEU A 18 8.01 5.82 -12.87
C LEU A 18 7.91 5.15 -11.49
N ALA A 19 8.70 4.10 -11.23
CA ALA A 19 8.73 3.44 -9.93
C ALA A 19 9.16 4.42 -8.82
N ARG A 20 10.19 5.23 -9.07
CA ARG A 20 10.67 6.24 -8.11
C ARG A 20 9.62 7.30 -7.82
N THR A 21 8.99 7.85 -8.87
CA THR A 21 7.92 8.84 -8.69
C THR A 21 6.76 8.26 -7.88
N LEU A 22 6.33 7.03 -8.18
CA LEU A 22 5.25 6.38 -7.42
C LEU A 22 5.66 6.11 -5.97
N TYR A 23 6.90 5.67 -5.74
CA TYR A 23 7.44 5.48 -4.40
C TYR A 23 7.42 6.80 -3.63
N ASP A 24 8.00 7.88 -4.17
CA ASP A 24 8.11 9.17 -3.50
C ASP A 24 6.73 9.78 -3.17
N LEU A 25 5.74 9.57 -4.04
CA LEU A 25 4.37 10.04 -3.82
C LEU A 25 3.62 9.23 -2.75
N THR A 26 3.88 7.91 -2.68
CA THR A 26 3.15 7.01 -1.77
C THR A 26 3.83 6.84 -0.41
N GLU A 27 5.15 7.05 -0.35
CA GLU A 27 5.97 6.88 0.85
C GLU A 27 5.51 7.71 2.05
N PRO A 28 5.07 8.99 1.93
CA PRO A 28 4.55 9.74 3.07
C PRO A 28 3.36 9.08 3.77
N VAL A 29 2.55 8.33 3.00
CA VAL A 29 1.35 7.62 3.50
C VAL A 29 1.70 6.19 3.93
N LEU A 30 2.58 5.51 3.18
CA LEU A 30 2.98 4.13 3.46
C LEU A 30 3.95 4.04 4.65
N ARG A 31 4.89 4.98 4.80
CA ARG A 31 5.93 4.95 5.83
C ARG A 31 5.39 4.90 7.26
N PRO A 32 4.38 5.70 7.66
CA PRO A 32 3.80 5.59 9.00
C PRO A 32 3.16 4.23 9.25
N VAL A 33 2.44 3.68 8.26
CA VAL A 33 1.80 2.36 8.35
C VAL A 33 2.86 1.26 8.43
N ARG A 34 3.89 1.33 7.58
CA ARG A 34 5.01 0.39 7.59
C ARG A 34 5.76 0.38 8.92
N ASN A 35 5.95 1.54 9.54
CA ASN A 35 6.59 1.66 10.85
C ASN A 35 5.70 1.15 12.00
N ALA A 36 4.38 1.14 11.83
CA ALA A 36 3.44 0.61 12.82
C ALA A 36 3.30 -0.92 12.73
N LEU A 37 3.70 -1.53 11.61
CA LEU A 37 3.65 -2.97 11.45
C LEU A 37 4.86 -3.64 12.11
N PRO A 38 4.67 -4.87 12.65
CA PRO A 38 5.80 -5.68 13.05
C PRO A 38 6.69 -5.96 11.84
N PRO A 39 8.01 -6.20 12.02
CA PRO A 39 8.90 -6.55 10.93
C PRO A 39 8.36 -7.74 10.13
N THR A 40 7.90 -7.48 8.92
CA THR A 40 7.44 -8.52 8.00
C THR A 40 8.64 -9.01 7.21
N ALA A 41 8.77 -10.33 7.04
CA ALA A 41 9.96 -11.00 6.50
C ALA A 41 10.27 -10.68 5.01
N GLY A 42 10.56 -9.41 4.70
CA GLY A 42 10.85 -8.89 3.36
C GLY A 42 9.62 -8.53 2.52
N LEU A 43 8.40 -8.72 3.03
CA LEU A 43 7.16 -8.39 2.32
C LEU A 43 6.54 -7.12 2.89
N ASP A 44 6.31 -6.11 2.05
CA ASP A 44 5.63 -4.90 2.47
C ASP A 44 4.10 -5.07 2.34
N PHE A 45 3.42 -5.22 3.49
CA PHE A 45 1.95 -5.27 3.55
C PHE A 45 1.31 -3.89 3.76
N SER A 46 2.12 -2.84 3.94
CA SER A 46 1.61 -1.47 4.14
C SER A 46 0.70 -1.00 3.00
N PRO A 47 0.92 -1.34 1.71
CA PRO A 47 -0.01 -0.93 0.64
C PRO A 47 -1.40 -1.53 0.81
N MET A 48 -1.50 -2.81 1.22
CA MET A 48 -2.81 -3.43 1.46
C MET A 48 -3.55 -2.75 2.61
N ILE A 49 -2.83 -2.44 3.68
CA ILE A 49 -3.43 -1.81 4.87
C ILE A 49 -3.89 -0.40 4.53
N VAL A 50 -3.06 0.39 3.83
CA VAL A 50 -3.47 1.72 3.35
C VAL A 50 -4.71 1.63 2.46
N LEU A 51 -4.78 0.66 1.54
CA LEU A 51 -5.96 0.45 0.69
C LEU A 51 -7.22 0.13 1.49
N VAL A 52 -7.13 -0.72 2.51
CA VAL A 52 -8.26 -1.05 3.39
C VAL A 52 -8.69 0.18 4.19
N LEU A 53 -7.75 0.94 4.74
CA LEU A 53 -8.03 2.17 5.49
C LEU A 53 -8.71 3.22 4.61
N LEU A 54 -8.21 3.45 3.40
CA LEU A 54 -8.81 4.40 2.45
C LEU A 54 -10.25 4.00 2.08
N GLN A 55 -10.51 2.70 1.86
CA GLN A 55 -11.86 2.22 1.60
C GLN A 55 -12.81 2.44 2.79
N LEU A 56 -12.34 2.14 4.00
CA LEU A 56 -13.12 2.33 5.22
C LEU A 56 -13.43 3.81 5.44
N LEU A 57 -12.43 4.67 5.33
CA LEU A 57 -12.59 6.12 5.44
C LEU A 57 -13.56 6.65 4.39
N GLY A 58 -13.43 6.24 3.12
CA GLY A 58 -14.35 6.63 2.06
C GLY A 58 -15.80 6.22 2.36
N ARG A 59 -16.03 5.00 2.85
CA ARG A 59 -17.37 4.54 3.24
C ARG A 59 -17.96 5.35 4.39
N ILE A 60 -17.16 5.63 5.42
CA ILE A 60 -17.59 6.45 6.56
C ILE A 60 -17.96 7.85 6.07
N LEU A 61 -17.08 8.48 5.29
CA LEU A 61 -17.35 9.82 4.74
C LEU A 61 -18.64 9.86 3.94
N VAL A 62 -18.84 8.93 2.99
CA VAL A 62 -20.08 8.86 2.20
C VAL A 62 -21.30 8.68 3.10
N SER A 63 -21.21 7.80 4.11
CA SER A 63 -22.31 7.56 5.05
C SER A 63 -22.69 8.82 5.85
N MET A 64 -21.74 9.72 6.14
CA MET A 64 -22.01 10.98 6.82
C MET A 64 -22.79 11.99 5.96
N PHE A 65 -22.70 11.89 4.63
CA PHE A 65 -23.45 12.76 3.72
C PHE A 65 -24.80 12.17 3.27
N THR A 66 -25.02 10.88 3.53
CA THR A 66 -26.26 10.17 3.17
C THR A 66 -27.17 9.86 4.36
N ALA A 67 -26.72 10.14 5.58
CA ALA A 67 -27.52 10.16 6.81
C ALA A 67 -28.10 11.55 7.06
#